data_AF-A0A950X8U0-F1
#
_entry.id   AF-A0A950X8U0-F1
#
_cell.length_a   1.000
_cell.length_b   1.000
_cell.length_c   1.000
_cell.angle_alpha   90.00
_cell.angle_beta   90.00
_cell.angle_gamma   90.00
#
_symmetry.space_group_name_H-M   'P 1'
#
loop_
_entity.id
_entity.type
_entity.pdbx_description
1 polymer ?
#
loop_
_entity_poly.entity_id
_entity_poly.type
_entity_poly.pdbx_seq_one_letter_code
_entity_poly.pdbx_strand_id
1 'polypeptide(L)'
;IAVPAARYYLICEYLDMTPISSAGTDIDEVLILRGKRLASNVRSRYSTSAGRVRLRGEYINYLDRNPIREDVILRFVEHLRSLLTRRDPLESDVLERGYF
;
A
#
# COMPACT_ATOMS: atom_id res chain seq x y z
N ILE A 1 -17.74 -11.68 7.60
CA ILE A 1 -17.70 -10.33 7.00
C ILE A 1 -18.52 -9.39 7.90
N ALA A 2 -17.91 -8.31 8.38
CA ALA A 2 -18.58 -7.36 9.27
C ALA A 2 -19.24 -6.18 8.54
N VAL A 3 -18.69 -5.77 7.37
CA VAL A 3 -19.23 -4.68 6.54
C VAL A 3 -19.19 -5.11 5.08
N PRO A 4 -20.34 -5.38 4.44
CA PRO A 4 -20.41 -5.67 3.01
C PRO A 4 -19.89 -4.49 2.17
N ALA A 5 -19.23 -4.80 1.04
CA ALA A 5 -18.68 -3.82 0.09
C ALA A 5 -17.60 -2.87 0.63
N ALA A 6 -17.13 -3.06 1.86
CA ALA A 6 -15.96 -2.34 2.36
C ALA A 6 -14.72 -2.71 1.53
N ARG A 7 -13.87 -1.71 1.29
CA ARG A 7 -12.57 -1.92 0.65
C ARG A 7 -11.46 -2.00 1.68
N TYR A 8 -10.60 -3.00 1.55
CA TYR A 8 -9.46 -3.23 2.42
C TYR A 8 -8.14 -3.00 1.68
N TYR A 9 -7.48 -1.89 2.01
CA TYR A 9 -6.17 -1.53 1.50
C TYR A 9 -5.09 -1.71 2.57
N LEU A 10 -3.94 -2.25 2.18
CA LEU A 10 -2.73 -2.25 3.00
C LEU A 10 -1.71 -1.29 2.39
N ILE A 11 -1.35 -0.23 3.13
CA ILE A 11 -0.36 0.75 2.68
C ILE A 11 0.86 0.64 3.58
N CYS A 12 2.04 0.47 2.99
CA CYS A 12 3.29 0.40 3.72
C CYS A 12 4.41 1.15 3.00
N GLU A 13 5.40 1.63 3.75
CA GLU A 13 6.56 2.26 3.13
C GLU A 13 7.44 1.24 2.40
N TYR A 14 7.67 0.07 3.02
CA TYR A 14 8.61 -0.93 2.52
C TYR A 14 8.07 -2.35 2.56
N LEU A 15 8.43 -3.15 1.56
CA LEU A 15 8.19 -4.58 1.50
C LEU A 15 9.38 -5.36 2.10
N ASP A 16 9.14 -6.13 3.18
CA ASP A 16 10.19 -6.93 3.83
C ASP A 16 10.22 -8.39 3.35
N MET A 17 9.21 -8.83 2.61
CA MET A 17 9.09 -10.21 2.11
C MET A 17 9.26 -10.31 0.59
N THR A 18 9.33 -11.53 0.07
CA THR A 18 9.19 -11.80 -1.37
C THR A 18 7.74 -11.54 -1.78
N PRO A 19 7.48 -10.87 -2.92
CA PRO A 19 6.11 -10.69 -3.41
C PRO A 19 5.40 -12.04 -3.55
N ILE A 20 4.21 -12.14 -2.97
CA ILE A 20 3.29 -13.28 -3.13
C ILE A 20 1.96 -12.77 -3.65
N SER A 21 1.17 -13.65 -4.27
CA SER A 21 -0.18 -13.31 -4.69
C SER A 21 -1.06 -12.97 -3.48
N SER A 22 -1.76 -11.84 -3.53
CA SER A 22 -2.78 -11.46 -2.56
C SER A 22 -4.16 -12.02 -2.89
N ALA A 23 -4.32 -12.75 -4.00
CA ALA A 23 -5.62 -13.24 -4.48
C ALA A 23 -6.35 -14.16 -3.49
N GLY A 24 -5.61 -14.80 -2.55
CA GLY A 24 -6.18 -15.64 -1.50
C GLY A 24 -6.52 -14.89 -0.20
N THR A 25 -6.45 -13.56 -0.19
CA THR A 25 -6.70 -12.72 0.99
C THR A 25 -7.87 -11.77 0.73
N ASP A 26 -8.51 -11.29 1.79
CA ASP A 26 -9.55 -10.25 1.70
C ASP A 26 -8.97 -8.84 1.43
N ILE A 27 -7.67 -8.71 1.16
CA ILE A 27 -7.03 -7.43 0.84
C ILE A 27 -7.30 -7.12 -0.63
N ASP A 28 -8.03 -6.04 -0.92
CA ASP A 28 -8.26 -5.56 -2.29
C ASP A 28 -6.95 -5.17 -2.95
N GLU A 29 -6.07 -4.48 -2.21
CA GLU A 29 -4.78 -4.05 -2.74
C GLU A 29 -3.73 -3.73 -1.67
N VAL A 30 -2.47 -4.06 -1.99
CA VAL A 30 -1.28 -3.66 -1.25
C VAL A 30 -0.51 -2.57 -1.99
N LEU A 31 -0.33 -1.42 -1.37
CA LEU A 31 0.42 -0.28 -1.91
C LEU A 31 1.75 -0.10 -1.15
N ILE A 32 2.85 -0.09 -1.89
CA ILE A 32 4.21 0.08 -1.34
C ILE A 32 4.70 1.47 -1.72
N LEU A 33 5.09 2.30 -0.77
CA LEU A 33 5.42 3.70 -1.06
C LEU A 33 6.88 3.91 -1.50
N ARG A 34 7.83 3.11 -1.01
CA ARG A 34 9.29 3.34 -1.23
C ARG A 34 10.06 2.15 -1.81
N GLY A 35 9.58 0.91 -1.64
CA GLY A 35 10.17 -0.28 -2.28
C GLY A 35 10.60 -1.38 -1.31
N LYS A 36 11.74 -2.03 -1.54
CA LYS A 36 12.24 -3.10 -0.68
C LYS A 36 12.79 -2.53 0.63
N ARG A 37 12.47 -3.15 1.76
CA ARG A 37 13.03 -2.76 3.07
C ARG A 37 14.53 -3.03 3.13
N LEU A 38 15.27 -2.20 3.86
CA LEU A 38 16.63 -2.51 4.28
C LEU A 38 16.71 -3.90 4.92
N ALA A 39 17.70 -4.68 4.50
CA ALA A 39 17.94 -6.02 5.01
C ALA A 39 18.19 -6.01 6.54
N SER A 40 17.82 -7.09 7.21
CA SER A 40 17.86 -7.20 8.68
C SER A 40 19.27 -7.00 9.26
N ASN A 41 20.31 -7.50 8.58
CA ASN A 41 21.72 -7.31 8.94
C ASN A 41 22.17 -5.83 8.85
N VAL A 42 21.56 -5.03 7.98
CA VAL A 42 21.81 -3.59 7.91
C VAL A 42 21.02 -2.87 9.00
N ARG A 43 19.75 -3.25 9.21
CA ARG A 43 18.88 -2.66 10.24
C ARG A 43 19.37 -2.91 11.66
N SER A 44 20.03 -4.04 11.92
CA SER A 44 20.59 -4.34 13.23
C SER A 44 21.62 -3.30 13.70
N ARG A 45 22.31 -2.62 12.76
CA ARG A 45 23.23 -1.50 13.06
C ARG A 45 22.53 -0.30 13.74
N TYR A 46 21.20 -0.19 13.60
CA TYR A 46 20.36 0.88 14.15
C TYR A 46 19.61 0.47 15.43
N SER A 47 19.87 -0.73 15.97
CA SER A 47 19.19 -1.25 17.16
C SER A 47 19.44 -0.42 18.42
N THR A 48 20.63 0.19 18.55
CA THR A 48 21.00 1.04 19.70
C THR A 48 20.86 2.53 19.39
N SER A 49 20.68 3.34 20.44
CA SER A 49 20.65 4.81 20.31
C SER A 49 21.95 5.35 19.68
N ALA A 50 23.11 4.91 20.19
CA ALA A 50 24.41 5.29 19.64
C ALA A 50 24.56 4.91 18.16
N GLY A 51 24.07 3.73 17.77
CA GLY A 51 24.03 3.30 16.37
C GLY A 51 23.20 4.23 15.48
N ARG A 52 22.00 4.63 15.93
CA ARG A 52 21.13 5.56 15.19
C ARG A 52 21.74 6.95 15.04
N VAL A 53 22.35 7.49 16.10
CA VAL A 53 23.02 8.80 16.05
C VAL A 53 24.17 8.76 15.05
N ARG A 54 25.03 7.74 15.15
CA ARG A 54 26.19 7.57 14.26
C ARG A 54 25.79 7.40 12.79
N LEU A 55 24.72 6.66 12.52
CA LEU A 55 24.28 6.31 11.16
C LEU A 55 23.16 7.21 10.61
N ARG A 56 22.82 8.29 11.32
CA ARG A 56 21.73 9.20 10.93
C ARG A 56 21.90 9.73 9.51
N GLY A 57 23.13 10.15 9.16
CA GLY A 57 23.43 10.67 7.82
C GLY A 57 23.23 9.62 6.72
N GLU A 58 23.66 8.37 6.95
CA GLU A 58 23.43 7.26 6.02
C GLU A 58 21.92 7.03 5.80
N TYR A 59 21.13 7.07 6.88
CA TYR A 59 19.70 6.85 6.79
C TYR A 59 18.95 8.00 6.09
N ILE A 60 19.36 9.25 6.31
CA ILE A 60 18.80 10.41 5.58
C ILE A 60 19.06 10.27 4.09
N ASN A 61 20.30 10.00 3.68
CA ASN A 61 20.64 9.78 2.28
C ASN A 61 19.84 8.62 1.66
N TYR A 62 19.54 7.58 2.44
CA TYR A 62 18.68 6.49 2.01
C TYR A 62 17.24 6.94 1.79
N LEU A 63 16.67 7.76 2.69
CA LEU A 63 15.32 8.31 2.53
C LEU A 63 15.21 9.25 1.32
N ASP A 64 16.23 10.08 1.09
CA ASP A 64 16.28 11.01 -0.04
C ASP A 64 16.33 10.29 -1.39
N ARG A 65 17.02 9.14 -1.44
CA ARG A 65 17.11 8.29 -2.63
C ARG A 65 15.88 7.42 -2.85
N ASN A 66 15.07 7.21 -1.81
CA ASN A 66 13.87 6.38 -1.86
C ASN A 66 12.66 7.18 -1.35
N PRO A 67 12.29 8.29 -2.02
CA PRO A 67 11.17 9.12 -1.60
C PRO A 67 9.86 8.34 -1.66
N ILE A 68 8.83 8.85 -0.99
CA ILE A 68 7.47 8.35 -1.16
C ILE A 68 7.05 8.59 -2.61
N ARG A 69 6.56 7.53 -3.25
CA ARG A 69 6.04 7.57 -4.62
C ARG A 69 4.67 8.24 -4.66
N GLU A 70 4.63 9.45 -5.22
CA GLU A 70 3.40 10.26 -5.35
C GLU A 70 2.35 9.57 -6.22
N ASP A 71 2.76 8.91 -7.31
CA ASP A 71 1.89 8.16 -8.21
C ASP A 71 1.14 7.03 -7.48
N VAL A 72 1.78 6.37 -6.52
CA VAL A 72 1.16 5.33 -5.69
C VAL A 72 0.12 5.92 -4.73
N ILE A 73 0.37 7.11 -4.19
CA ILE A 73 -0.61 7.83 -3.36
C ILE A 73 -1.79 8.29 -4.21
N LEU A 74 -1.52 8.87 -5.38
CA LEU A 74 -2.56 9.35 -6.29
C LEU A 74 -3.50 8.21 -6.69
N ARG A 75 -2.93 7.02 -6.98
CA ARG A 75 -3.71 5.81 -7.24
C ARG A 75 -4.66 5.45 -6.10
N PHE A 76 -4.21 5.51 -4.85
CA PHE A 76 -5.10 5.30 -3.69
C PHE A 76 -6.23 6.34 -3.65
N VAL A 77 -5.92 7.61 -3.91
CA VAL A 77 -6.91 8.69 -3.95
C VAL A 77 -7.92 8.46 -5.08
N GLU A 78 -7.49 8.00 -6.25
CA GLU A 78 -8.37 7.65 -7.37
C GLU A 78 -9.30 6.48 -7.01
N HIS A 79 -8.79 5.47 -6.30
CA HIS A 79 -9.63 4.41 -5.75
C HIS A 79 -10.71 4.97 -4.82
N LEU A 80 -10.35 5.82 -3.87
CA LEU A 80 -11.32 6.46 -2.97
C LEU A 80 -12.36 7.29 -3.75
N ARG A 81 -11.92 8.09 -4.72
CA ARG A 81 -12.83 8.90 -5.55
C ARG A 81 -13.80 8.03 -6.33
N SER A 82 -13.33 6.92 -6.92
CA SER A 82 -14.18 5.99 -7.66
C SER A 82 -15.27 5.37 -6.78
N LEU A 83 -14.97 5.08 -5.51
CA LEU A 83 -15.93 4.55 -4.55
C LEU A 83 -16.99 5.59 -4.19
N LEU A 84 -16.57 6.83 -3.95
CA LEU A 84 -17.47 7.93 -3.58
C LEU A 84 -18.36 8.40 -4.74
N THR A 85 -17.93 8.19 -5.99
CA THR A 85 -18.66 8.60 -7.19
C THR A 85 -19.46 7.46 -7.80
N ARG A 86 -19.34 6.23 -7.26
CA ARG A 86 -20.05 5.06 -7.76
C ARG A 86 -21.55 5.25 -7.56
N ARG A 87 -22.30 5.28 -8.65
CA ARG A 87 -23.76 5.21 -8.63
C ARG A 87 -24.17 3.76 -8.51
N ASP A 88 -25.24 3.51 -7.77
CA ASP A 88 -25.86 2.19 -7.74
C ASP A 88 -26.32 1.81 -9.16
N PRO A 89 -26.14 0.54 -9.57
CA PRO A 89 -26.59 0.09 -10.87
C PRO A 89 -28.12 0.23 -10.96
N LEU A 90 -28.62 0.69 -12.11
CA LEU A 90 -30.06 0.72 -12.37
C LEU A 90 -30.55 -0.72 -12.55
N GLU A 91 -31.66 -1.06 -11.90
CA GLU A 91 -32.25 -2.40 -11.96
C GLU A 91 -32.56 -2.81 -13.41
N SER A 92 -33.07 -1.88 -14.23
CA SER A 92 -33.34 -2.09 -15.65
C SER A 92 -32.11 -2.60 -16.41
N ASP A 93 -30.95 -2.00 -16.16
CA ASP A 93 -29.73 -2.29 -16.88
C ASP A 93 -29.17 -3.67 -16.47
N VAL A 94 -29.31 -4.02 -15.18
CA VAL A 94 -28.91 -5.34 -14.66
C VAL A 94 -29.81 -6.43 -15.22
N LEU A 95 -31.13 -6.19 -15.26
CA LEU A 95 -32.10 -7.15 -15.77
C LEU A 95 -31.99 -7.34 -17.30
N GLU A 96 -31.76 -6.28 -18.06
CA GLU A 96 -31.55 -6.36 -19.52
C GLU A 96 -30.26 -7.10 -19.88
N ARG A 97 -29.17 -6.80 -19.16
CA ARG A 97 -27.85 -7.40 -19.40
C ARG A 97 -27.71 -8.82 -18.84
N GLY A 98 -28.50 -9.17 -17.82
CA GLY A 98 -28.55 -10.50 -17.21
C GLY A 98 -27.48 -10.76 -16.12
N TYR A 99 -26.77 -9.73 -15.66
CA TYR A 99 -25.77 -9.82 -14.58
C TYR A 99 -25.43 -8.44 -13.99
N PHE A 100 -24.94 -8.42 -12.73
CA PHE A 100 -24.47 -7.23 -11.99
C PHE A 100 -23.15 -6.66 -12.52
#